data_AF-A0AAP4DKH7-F1
#
_entry.id   AF-A0AAP4DKH7-F1
#
_cell.length_a   1.000
_cell.length_b   1.000
_cell.length_c   1.000
_cell.angle_alpha   90.00
_cell.angle_beta   90.00
_cell.angle_gamma   90.00
#
_symmetry.space_group_name_H-M   'P 1'
#
loop_
_entity.id
_entity.type
_entity.pdbx_description
1 polymer ?
#
loop_
_entity_poly.entity_id
_entity_poly.type
_entity_poly.pdbx_seq_one_letter_code
_entity_poly.pdbx_strand_id
1 'polypeptide(L)'
;KTKVDDKTKLTDDEKKEVEDNIRDNNPGLPEGTKIEVGDNGDTTITYPDKSVDTITGDKLVEEKTSSEKLDPTVKAKTKVDDKTKLTDDEKKEVEDNIRDNNPGLPEGTKIEVGDNGD
;
A
#
# COMPACT_ATOMS: atom_id res chain seq x y z
N LYS A 1 -2.66 -4.33 12.00
CA LYS A 1 -2.39 -5.23 10.86
C LYS A 1 -1.34 -4.57 9.99
N THR A 2 -0.43 -5.34 9.43
CA THR A 2 0.57 -4.87 8.47
C THR A 2 -0.07 -4.74 7.09
N LYS A 3 0.22 -3.63 6.38
CA LYS A 3 -0.28 -3.38 5.04
C LYS A 3 0.65 -4.01 4.01
N VAL A 4 0.14 -4.96 3.22
CA VAL A 4 0.94 -5.74 2.28
C VAL A 4 0.46 -5.58 0.85
N ASP A 5 1.35 -5.79 -0.12
CA ASP A 5 1.01 -5.69 -1.54
C ASP A 5 0.23 -6.92 -2.03
N ASP A 6 0.53 -8.11 -1.51
CA ASP A 6 -0.15 -9.37 -1.84
C ASP A 6 -0.27 -10.26 -0.59
N LYS A 7 -1.50 -10.53 -0.14
CA LYS A 7 -1.77 -11.38 1.04
C LYS A 7 -1.36 -12.83 0.88
N THR A 8 -1.15 -13.30 -0.34
CA THR A 8 -0.77 -14.70 -0.61
C THR A 8 0.74 -14.87 -0.76
N LYS A 9 1.47 -13.74 -0.85
CA LYS A 9 2.90 -13.71 -1.12
C LYS A 9 3.56 -12.47 -0.53
N LEU A 10 3.72 -12.47 0.79
CA LEU A 10 4.50 -11.48 1.50
C LEU A 10 5.96 -11.51 1.08
N THR A 11 6.54 -10.32 0.92
CA THR A 11 7.97 -10.08 0.81
C THR A 11 8.66 -10.30 2.17
N ASP A 12 9.98 -10.45 2.15
CA ASP A 12 10.76 -10.63 3.38
C ASP A 12 10.66 -9.40 4.31
N ASP A 13 10.57 -8.20 3.73
CA ASP A 13 10.38 -6.97 4.49
C ASP A 13 8.98 -6.92 5.16
N GLU A 14 7.93 -7.31 4.44
CA GLU A 14 6.57 -7.40 5.00
C GLU A 14 6.46 -8.46 6.10
N LYS A 15 7.12 -9.62 5.92
CA LYS A 15 7.19 -10.66 6.97
C LYS A 15 7.88 -10.15 8.23
N LYS A 16 8.99 -9.43 8.04
CA LYS A 16 9.72 -8.83 9.15
C LYS A 16 8.87 -7.80 9.89
N GLU A 17 8.14 -6.94 9.17
CA GLU A 17 7.24 -5.98 9.79
C GLU A 17 6.10 -6.66 10.57
N VAL A 18 5.56 -7.79 10.07
CA VAL A 18 4.60 -8.60 10.84
C VAL A 18 5.24 -9.18 12.11
N GLU A 19 6.44 -9.75 12.03
CA GLU A 19 7.15 -10.26 13.19
C GLU A 19 7.41 -9.16 14.24
N ASP A 20 7.97 -8.03 13.81
CA ASP A 20 8.29 -6.89 14.68
C ASP A 20 7.02 -6.37 15.37
N ASN A 21 5.92 -6.20 14.63
CA ASN A 21 4.62 -5.82 15.19
C ASN A 21 4.11 -6.82 16.24
N ILE A 22 4.33 -8.12 16.06
CA ILE A 22 3.95 -9.13 17.07
C ILE A 22 4.82 -8.96 18.32
N ARG A 23 6.13 -8.76 18.17
CA ARG A 23 7.04 -8.58 19.32
C ARG A 23 6.72 -7.31 20.11
N ASP A 24 6.51 -6.20 19.42
CA ASP A 24 6.23 -4.90 20.03
C ASP A 24 4.91 -4.89 20.81
N ASN A 25 3.88 -5.58 20.30
CA ASN A 25 2.59 -5.73 20.99
C ASN A 25 2.64 -6.76 22.12
N ASN A 26 3.68 -7.58 22.20
CA ASN A 26 3.84 -8.63 23.21
C ASN A 26 5.22 -8.52 23.90
N PRO A 27 5.49 -7.42 24.63
CA PRO A 27 6.79 -7.20 25.27
C PRO A 27 7.15 -8.23 26.35
N GLY A 28 6.17 -9.02 26.81
CA GLY A 28 6.34 -10.11 27.77
C GLY A 28 6.64 -11.47 27.15
N LEU A 29 6.91 -11.55 25.84
CA LEU A 29 7.28 -12.82 25.20
C LEU A 29 8.53 -13.41 25.87
N PRO A 30 8.52 -14.71 26.21
CA PRO A 30 9.69 -15.38 26.76
C PRO A 30 10.91 -15.26 25.84
N GLU A 31 12.09 -15.11 26.43
CA GLU A 31 13.35 -15.14 25.69
C GLU A 31 13.51 -16.49 24.97
N GLY A 32 13.91 -16.46 23.69
CA GLY A 32 14.00 -17.65 22.84
C GLY A 32 12.70 -18.00 22.11
N THR A 33 11.63 -17.19 22.24
CA THR A 33 10.43 -17.33 21.41
C THR A 33 10.77 -17.08 19.93
N LYS A 34 10.50 -18.09 19.10
CA LYS A 34 10.65 -18.01 17.64
C LYS A 34 9.31 -17.66 17.00
N ILE A 35 9.32 -16.69 16.11
CA ILE A 35 8.15 -16.28 15.32
C ILE A 35 8.50 -16.52 13.86
N GLU A 36 7.66 -17.27 13.16
CA GLU A 36 7.84 -17.58 11.74
C GLU A 36 6.60 -17.14 10.97
N VAL A 37 6.77 -16.19 10.06
CA VAL A 37 5.69 -15.66 9.21
C VAL A 37 5.76 -16.34 7.84
N GLY A 38 4.68 -17.01 7.46
CA GLY A 38 4.52 -17.65 6.16
C GLY A 38 4.28 -16.66 5.03
N ASP A 39 4.36 -17.14 3.78
CA ASP A 39 4.11 -16.32 2.58
C ASP A 39 2.70 -15.72 2.55
N ASN A 40 1.72 -16.38 3.16
CA ASN A 40 0.35 -15.90 3.26
C ASN A 40 0.07 -15.08 4.54
N GLY A 41 1.11 -14.77 5.32
CA GLY A 41 1.01 -14.08 6.60
C GLY A 41 0.58 -14.95 7.78
N ASP A 42 0.26 -16.24 7.58
CA ASP A 42 0.03 -17.15 8.70
C ASP A 42 1.31 -17.23 9.53
N THR A 43 1.17 -16.97 10.83
CA THR A 43 2.31 -16.90 11.74
C THR A 43 2.29 -18.03 12.73
N THR A 44 3.42 -18.74 12.85
CA THR A 44 3.65 -19.76 13.86
C THR A 44 4.58 -19.20 14.94
N ILE A 45 4.16 -19.30 16.20
CA ILE A 45 4.94 -18.87 17.36
C ILE A 45 5.34 -20.13 18.11
N THR A 46 6.64 -20.37 18.23
CA THR A 46 7.19 -21.48 19.01
C THR A 46 7.85 -20.93 20.27
N TYR A 47 7.32 -21.31 21.42
CA TYR A 47 7.83 -20.90 22.72
C TYR A 47 9.02 -21.77 23.18
N PRO A 48 9.82 -21.33 24.16
CA PRO A 48 10.96 -22.10 24.66
C PRO A 48 10.59 -23.46 25.26
N ASP A 49 9.37 -23.60 25.77
CA ASP A 49 8.82 -24.86 26.28
C ASP A 49 8.32 -25.81 25.18
N LYS A 50 8.51 -25.42 23.90
CA LYS A 50 8.07 -26.11 22.68
C LYS A 50 6.56 -26.12 22.45
N SER A 51 5.79 -25.38 23.25
CA SER A 51 4.40 -25.10 22.88
C SER A 51 4.36 -24.23 21.63
N VAL A 52 3.28 -24.36 20.86
CA VAL A 52 3.12 -23.70 19.57
C VAL A 52 1.76 -23.05 19.51
N ASP A 53 1.75 -21.78 19.11
CA ASP A 53 0.54 -21.05 18.72
C ASP A 53 0.58 -20.70 17.23
N THR A 54 -0.60 -20.61 16.63
CA THR A 54 -0.75 -20.20 15.22
C THR A 54 -1.77 -19.08 15.12
N ILE A 55 -1.39 -18.02 14.42
CA ILE A 55 -2.24 -16.87 14.12
C ILE A 55 -2.41 -16.81 12.62
N THR A 56 -3.65 -16.82 12.16
CA THR A 56 -3.99 -16.74 10.74
C THR A 56 -3.65 -15.36 10.17
N GLY A 57 -3.13 -15.32 8.96
CA GLY A 57 -2.65 -14.12 8.29
C GLY A 57 -3.75 -13.07 8.11
N ASP A 58 -5.01 -13.47 7.95
CA ASP A 58 -6.16 -12.56 7.89
C ASP A 58 -6.30 -11.66 9.12
N LYS A 59 -5.78 -12.07 10.29
CA LYS A 59 -5.74 -11.27 11.53
C LYS A 59 -4.56 -10.34 11.60
N LEU A 60 -3.49 -10.62 10.87
CA LEU A 60 -2.20 -9.92 10.96
C LEU A 60 -1.96 -8.99 9.78
N VAL A 61 -2.39 -9.37 8.58
CA VAL A 61 -2.13 -8.64 7.34
C VAL A 61 -3.41 -8.11 6.70
N GLU A 62 -3.25 -7.00 6.01
CA GLU A 62 -4.29 -6.37 5.20
C GLU A 62 -3.67 -5.98 3.85
N GLU A 63 -4.39 -6.23 2.76
CA GLU A 63 -3.88 -5.90 1.44
C GLU A 63 -4.07 -4.40 1.25
N LYS A 64 -3.06 -3.74 0.69
CA LYS A 64 -3.19 -2.36 0.25
C LYS A 64 -4.32 -2.27 -0.76
N THR A 65 -5.14 -1.24 -0.64
CA THR A 65 -6.11 -0.86 -1.67
C THR A 65 -5.38 -0.45 -2.94
N SER A 66 -6.06 -0.48 -4.09
CA SER A 66 -5.46 0.02 -5.34
C SER A 66 -4.93 1.45 -5.19
N SER A 67 -5.58 2.29 -4.40
CA SER A 67 -5.10 3.66 -4.15
C SER A 67 -3.80 3.70 -3.33
N GLU A 68 -3.61 2.78 -2.37
CA GLU A 68 -2.38 2.68 -1.56
C GLU A 68 -1.22 2.06 -2.34
N LYS A 69 -1.49 1.28 -3.40
CA LYS A 69 -0.47 0.70 -4.29
C LYS A 69 0.00 1.68 -5.37
N LEU A 70 -0.70 2.80 -5.56
CA LEU A 70 -0.38 3.77 -6.60
C LEU A 70 0.48 4.89 -6.06
N ASP A 71 1.50 5.24 -6.83
CA ASP A 71 2.24 6.49 -6.71
C ASP A 71 1.94 7.31 -7.98
N PRO A 72 0.84 8.10 -8.00
CA PRO A 72 0.42 8.79 -9.21
C PRO A 72 1.45 9.86 -9.60
N THR A 73 1.90 9.80 -10.85
CA THR A 73 2.89 10.76 -11.37
C THR A 73 2.42 11.34 -12.70
N VAL A 74 2.79 12.59 -12.96
CA VAL A 74 2.58 13.24 -14.26
C VAL A 74 3.95 13.41 -14.91
N LYS A 75 4.26 12.59 -15.92
CA LYS A 75 5.60 12.59 -16.55
C LYS A 75 5.80 13.76 -17.51
N ALA A 76 4.72 14.25 -18.11
CA ALA A 76 4.75 15.35 -19.07
C ALA A 76 3.77 16.45 -18.66
N LYS A 77 4.20 17.70 -18.68
CA LYS A 77 3.29 18.84 -18.50
C LYS A 77 2.55 19.11 -19.81
N THR A 78 1.24 19.31 -19.74
CA THR A 78 0.45 19.86 -20.83
C THR A 78 0.84 21.32 -21.07
N LYS A 79 0.89 21.72 -22.34
CA LYS A 79 1.12 23.12 -22.70
C LYS A 79 -0.22 23.84 -22.67
N VAL A 80 -0.24 25.00 -22.05
CA VAL A 80 -1.41 25.87 -21.96
C VAL A 80 -1.00 27.27 -22.38
N ASP A 81 -1.95 28.01 -22.92
CA ASP A 81 -1.77 29.38 -23.40
C ASP A 81 -1.71 30.37 -22.23
N ASP A 82 -2.60 30.21 -21.23
CA ASP A 82 -2.63 31.00 -20.00
C ASP A 82 -2.60 30.11 -18.74
N LYS A 83 -1.51 30.19 -17.98
CA LYS A 83 -1.31 29.40 -16.75
C LYS A 83 -2.17 29.85 -15.57
N THR A 84 -2.79 31.02 -15.66
CA THR A 84 -3.65 31.57 -14.61
C THR A 84 -5.13 31.36 -14.90
N LYS A 85 -5.47 30.93 -16.12
CA LYS A 85 -6.84 30.70 -16.57
C LYS A 85 -6.88 29.69 -17.73
N LEU A 86 -6.88 28.42 -17.38
CA LEU A 86 -7.07 27.33 -18.32
C LEU A 86 -8.52 27.34 -18.85
N THR A 87 -8.64 27.12 -20.15
CA THR A 87 -9.91 26.80 -20.81
C THR A 87 -10.40 25.40 -20.44
N ASP A 88 -11.68 25.14 -20.65
CA ASP A 88 -12.25 23.79 -20.41
C ASP A 88 -11.55 22.72 -21.27
N ASP A 89 -11.13 23.08 -22.50
CA ASP A 89 -10.38 22.20 -23.39
C ASP A 89 -8.97 21.90 -22.83
N GLU A 90 -8.25 22.92 -22.33
CA GLU A 90 -6.93 22.73 -21.70
C GLU A 90 -7.02 21.94 -20.40
N LYS A 91 -8.05 22.17 -19.57
CA LYS A 91 -8.30 21.36 -18.37
C LYS A 91 -8.56 19.90 -18.71
N LYS A 92 -9.33 19.66 -19.78
CA LYS A 92 -9.59 18.31 -20.27
C LYS A 92 -8.32 17.63 -20.75
N GLU A 93 -7.45 18.33 -21.47
CA GLU A 93 -6.14 17.79 -21.90
C GLU A 93 -5.25 17.46 -20.69
N VAL A 94 -5.25 18.31 -19.65
CA VAL A 94 -4.52 18.04 -18.40
C VAL A 94 -5.08 16.78 -17.72
N GLU A 95 -6.40 16.66 -17.60
CA GLU A 95 -7.06 15.48 -17.02
C GLU A 95 -6.69 14.20 -17.81
N ASP A 96 -6.84 14.22 -19.13
CA ASP A 96 -6.56 13.07 -19.99
C ASP A 96 -5.10 12.65 -19.87
N ASN A 97 -4.17 13.61 -19.86
CA ASN A 97 -2.75 13.34 -19.65
C ASN A 97 -2.46 12.75 -18.25
N ILE A 98 -3.14 13.19 -17.18
CA ILE A 98 -3.03 12.56 -15.86
C ILE A 98 -3.52 11.11 -15.93
N ARG A 99 -4.63 10.82 -16.61
CA ARG A 99 -5.15 9.44 -16.76
C ARG A 99 -4.19 8.55 -17.55
N ASP A 100 -3.66 9.06 -18.65
CA ASP A 100 -2.73 8.32 -19.52
C ASP A 100 -1.41 7.99 -18.81
N ASN A 101 -0.90 8.89 -17.98
CA ASN A 101 0.29 8.63 -17.17
C ASN A 101 0.02 7.67 -16.00
N ASN A 102 -1.25 7.49 -15.61
CA ASN A 102 -1.66 6.72 -14.45
C ASN A 102 -2.75 5.69 -14.82
N PRO A 103 -2.46 4.72 -15.71
CA PRO A 103 -3.45 3.73 -16.18
C PRO A 103 -3.97 2.81 -15.06
N GLY A 104 -3.32 2.80 -13.89
CA GLY A 104 -3.74 2.02 -12.73
C GLY A 104 -4.72 2.74 -11.80
N LEU A 105 -5.15 3.97 -12.10
CA LEU A 105 -6.11 4.70 -11.26
C LEU A 105 -7.39 3.87 -11.01
N PRO A 106 -7.90 3.84 -9.76
CA PRO A 106 -9.14 3.13 -9.45
C PRO A 106 -10.31 3.62 -10.32
N GLU A 107 -11.23 2.71 -10.61
CA GLU A 107 -12.48 3.08 -11.29
C GLU A 107 -13.25 4.11 -10.45
N GLY A 108 -13.72 5.17 -11.10
CA GLY A 108 -14.40 6.28 -10.43
C GLY A 108 -13.47 7.35 -9.83
N THR A 109 -12.15 7.27 -10.04
CA THR A 109 -11.24 8.38 -9.66
C THR A 109 -11.64 9.67 -10.37
N LYS A 110 -12.09 10.64 -9.57
CA LYS A 110 -12.36 12.01 -10.01
C LYS A 110 -11.04 12.78 -10.07
N ILE A 111 -10.76 13.37 -11.23
CA ILE A 111 -9.65 14.30 -11.42
C ILE A 111 -10.31 15.66 -11.65
N GLU A 112 -9.92 16.64 -10.86
CA GLU A 112 -10.34 18.03 -11.04
C GLU A 112 -9.09 18.84 -11.33
N VAL A 113 -9.16 19.67 -12.37
CA VAL A 113 -8.09 20.58 -12.76
C VAL A 113 -8.58 22.00 -12.51
N GLY A 114 -7.92 22.71 -11.61
CA GLY A 114 -8.28 24.10 -11.29
C GLY A 114 -8.03 25.07 -12.45
N ASP A 115 -8.51 26.30 -12.29
CA ASP A 115 -8.35 27.37 -13.29
C ASP A 115 -6.87 27.71 -13.58
N ASN A 116 -5.96 27.37 -12.66
CA ASN A 116 -4.51 27.58 -12.76
C ASN A 116 -3.73 26.25 -12.91
N GLY A 117 -4.42 25.15 -13.17
CA GLY A 117 -3.81 23.84 -13.44
C GLY A 117 -3.29 23.11 -12.20
N ASP A 118 -3.83 23.41 -11.02
CA ASP A 118 -3.65 22.69 -9.76
C ASP A 118 -4.63 21.53 -9.56
#